data_AF-A0A2V8QNT7-F1
#
_entry.id   AF-A0A2V8QNT7-F1
#
_cell.length_a   1.000
_cell.length_b   1.000
_cell.length_c   1.000
_cell.angle_alpha   90.00
_cell.angle_beta   90.00
_cell.angle_gamma   90.00
#
_symmetry.space_group_name_H-M   'P 1'
#
loop_
_entity.id
_entity.type
_entity.pdbx_description
1 polymer ?
#
loop_
_entity_poly.entity_id
_entity_poly.type
_entity_poly.pdbx_seq_one_letter_code
_entity_poly.pdbx_strand_id
1 'polypeptide(L)'
;MAVTITDDDAVPTTVNPIDDTNFFVRQHYLDFLGREPDTSGFQFWTGQITACGSDAACISDRRVNVSAAFFLSIEFQETGGFVIRTQRVAFGRQSADPTSRVPYLQFMRDTRQVGAGVVVGQPGFDTLLEANKQAYAQQIVNDPAFLARFPITPAAEYVDALYASAAVAPTAAERQAAINAFGAGGTAGRVAAFRSVADSDTLRQAEFRPSFVLSEYYGYLRRNPTDAPDFNDSGYQFWLSKLNQFNGDFNKAEMVKAFIVSQEYRGRFGQP
;
A
#
# COMPACT_ATOMS: atom_id res chain seq x y z
N MET A 1 12.47 17.55 -27.94
CA MET A 1 13.45 16.46 -27.99
C MET A 1 12.67 15.17 -28.15
N ALA A 2 12.84 14.47 -29.27
CA ALA A 2 12.34 13.11 -29.41
C ALA A 2 13.32 12.18 -28.68
N VAL A 3 12.81 11.35 -27.78
CA VAL A 3 13.60 10.25 -27.21
C VAL A 3 13.53 9.11 -28.23
N THR A 4 14.66 8.78 -28.83
CA THR A 4 14.80 7.60 -29.67
C THR A 4 15.19 6.44 -28.77
N ILE A 5 14.30 5.45 -28.62
CA ILE A 5 14.64 4.19 -27.97
C ILE A 5 15.11 3.24 -29.07
N THR A 6 16.37 2.83 -28.99
CA THR A 6 16.91 1.74 -29.80
C THR A 6 16.63 0.46 -29.04
N ASP A 7 15.63 -0.28 -29.49
CA ASP A 7 15.37 -1.64 -29.04
C ASP A 7 16.40 -2.55 -29.71
N ASP A 8 17.31 -3.11 -28.91
CA ASP A 8 18.38 -4.01 -29.36
C ASP A 8 17.99 -5.49 -29.25
N ASP A 9 16.77 -5.81 -28.83
CA ASP A 9 16.25 -7.18 -28.82
C ASP A 9 15.76 -7.59 -30.21
N ALA A 10 16.68 -8.19 -30.98
CA ALA A 10 16.42 -8.68 -32.33
C ALA A 10 15.49 -9.91 -32.41
N VAL A 11 15.12 -10.50 -31.26
CA VAL A 11 14.26 -11.69 -31.16
C VAL A 11 13.32 -11.55 -29.96
N PRO A 12 11.99 -11.67 -30.13
CA PRO A 12 11.07 -11.74 -29.00
C PRO A 12 11.45 -12.92 -28.10
N THR A 13 11.73 -12.66 -26.82
CA THR A 13 12.00 -13.72 -25.85
C THR A 13 10.75 -14.61 -25.72
N THR A 14 10.93 -15.93 -25.80
CA THR A 14 9.85 -16.91 -25.56
C THR A 14 9.60 -17.17 -24.08
N VAL A 15 10.44 -16.58 -23.21
CA VAL A 15 10.38 -16.70 -21.76
C VAL A 15 9.99 -15.34 -21.20
N ASN A 16 8.92 -15.31 -20.41
CA ASN A 16 8.48 -14.09 -19.77
C ASN A 16 9.50 -13.69 -18.68
N PRO A 17 10.08 -12.47 -18.69
CA PRO A 17 11.09 -12.06 -17.72
C PRO A 17 10.66 -12.24 -16.26
N ILE A 18 9.35 -12.15 -15.98
CA ILE A 18 8.83 -12.35 -14.63
C ILE A 18 9.05 -13.77 -14.08
N ASP A 19 9.37 -14.74 -14.93
CA ASP A 19 9.67 -16.12 -14.52
C ASP A 19 11.07 -16.23 -13.90
N ASP A 20 11.99 -15.32 -14.23
CA ASP A 20 13.28 -15.23 -13.56
C ASP A 20 13.14 -14.71 -12.12
N THR A 21 13.87 -15.33 -11.19
CA THR A 21 13.75 -15.01 -9.76
C THR A 21 14.29 -13.63 -9.43
N ASN A 22 15.41 -13.23 -10.03
CA ASN A 22 16.03 -11.93 -9.78
C ASN A 22 15.12 -10.81 -10.31
N PHE A 23 14.59 -10.98 -11.52
CA PHE A 23 13.61 -10.06 -12.08
C PHE A 23 12.34 -10.00 -11.22
N PHE A 24 11.78 -11.14 -10.81
CA PHE A 24 10.58 -11.20 -9.97
C PHE A 24 10.74 -10.42 -8.67
N VAL A 25 11.83 -10.64 -7.94
CA VAL A 25 12.09 -9.94 -6.67
C VAL A 25 12.27 -8.44 -6.90
N ARG A 26 13.08 -8.03 -7.88
CA ARG A 26 13.26 -6.61 -8.22
C ARG A 26 11.93 -5.96 -8.59
N GLN A 27 11.10 -6.65 -9.36
CA GLN A 27 9.81 -6.12 -9.79
C GLN A 27 8.85 -5.89 -8.59
N HIS A 28 8.91 -6.73 -7.55
CA HIS A 28 8.12 -6.51 -6.33
C HIS A 28 8.57 -5.29 -5.54
N TYR A 29 9.88 -5.02 -5.47
CA TYR A 29 10.38 -3.77 -4.90
C TYR A 29 9.83 -2.54 -5.65
N LEU A 30 9.80 -2.58 -6.98
CA LEU A 30 9.29 -1.48 -7.79
C LEU A 30 7.77 -1.32 -7.69
N ASP A 31 7.02 -2.42 -7.72
CA ASP A 31 5.57 -2.42 -7.75
C ASP A 31 4.96 -2.03 -6.39
N PHE A 32 5.55 -2.51 -5.28
CA PHE A 32 5.02 -2.30 -3.93
C PHE A 32 5.72 -1.19 -3.15
N LEU A 33 7.03 -1.01 -3.32
CA LEU A 33 7.83 -0.06 -2.53
C LEU A 33 8.30 1.16 -3.35
N GLY A 34 8.19 1.09 -4.68
CA GLY A 34 8.54 2.21 -5.55
C GLY A 34 10.04 2.56 -5.59
N ARG A 35 10.91 1.61 -5.22
CA ARG A 35 12.37 1.78 -5.20
C ARG A 35 13.09 0.54 -5.70
N GLU A 36 14.37 0.67 -6.03
CA GLU A 36 15.25 -0.48 -6.25
C GLU A 36 15.55 -1.20 -4.92
N PRO A 37 15.81 -2.51 -4.96
CA PRO A 37 16.21 -3.24 -3.78
C PRO A 37 17.61 -2.81 -3.32
N ASP A 38 17.81 -2.80 -2.00
CA ASP A 38 19.16 -2.79 -1.43
C ASP A 38 19.79 -4.20 -1.58
N THR A 39 21.12 -4.26 -1.58
CA THR A 39 21.85 -5.51 -1.83
C THR A 39 21.45 -6.64 -0.88
N SER A 40 21.30 -6.35 0.41
CA SER A 40 20.92 -7.34 1.43
C SER A 40 19.51 -7.86 1.24
N GLY A 41 18.54 -6.97 1.04
CA GLY A 41 17.15 -7.34 0.82
C GLY A 41 16.98 -8.14 -0.48
N PHE A 42 17.65 -7.72 -1.56
CA PHE A 42 17.64 -8.45 -2.82
C PHE A 42 18.12 -9.90 -2.66
N GLN A 43 19.31 -10.07 -2.04
CA GLN A 43 19.89 -11.39 -1.82
C GLN A 43 19.01 -12.26 -0.93
N PHE A 44 18.43 -11.68 0.13
CA PHE A 44 17.55 -12.39 1.04
C PHE A 44 16.31 -12.93 0.32
N TRP A 45 15.57 -12.07 -0.39
CA TRP A 45 14.31 -12.46 -1.05
C TRP A 45 14.55 -13.39 -2.24
N THR A 46 15.59 -13.16 -3.04
CA THR A 46 16.01 -14.11 -4.08
C THR A 46 16.34 -15.47 -3.47
N GLY A 47 17.10 -15.48 -2.37
CA GLY A 47 17.49 -16.69 -1.64
C GLY A 47 16.30 -17.51 -1.13
N GLN A 48 15.20 -16.86 -0.72
CA GLN A 48 13.97 -17.55 -0.30
C GLN A 48 13.36 -18.42 -1.41
N ILE A 49 13.50 -18.01 -2.67
CA ILE A 49 12.94 -18.72 -3.82
C ILE A 49 13.97 -19.74 -4.36
N THR A 50 15.23 -19.34 -4.54
CA THR A 50 16.27 -20.22 -5.11
C THR A 50 16.62 -21.40 -4.21
N ALA A 51 16.35 -21.32 -2.91
CA ALA A 51 16.48 -22.44 -1.98
C ALA A 51 15.60 -23.66 -2.36
N CYS A 52 14.58 -23.49 -3.20
CA CYS A 52 13.76 -24.59 -3.71
C CYS A 52 14.46 -25.45 -4.79
N GLY A 53 15.60 -25.02 -5.34
CA GLY A 53 16.23 -25.71 -6.46
C GLY A 53 15.30 -25.78 -7.66
N SER A 54 14.99 -27.00 -8.12
CA SER A 54 14.09 -27.26 -9.27
C SER A 54 12.67 -27.70 -8.88
N ASP A 55 12.30 -27.66 -7.59
CA ASP A 55 10.96 -28.03 -7.15
C ASP A 55 9.95 -26.92 -7.52
N ALA A 56 9.13 -27.19 -8.54
CA ALA A 56 8.15 -26.25 -9.05
C ALA A 56 7.06 -25.88 -8.03
N ALA A 57 6.65 -26.82 -7.16
CA ALA A 57 5.65 -26.55 -6.14
C ALA A 57 6.24 -25.62 -5.07
N CYS A 58 7.45 -25.93 -4.61
CA CYS A 58 8.19 -25.06 -3.69
C CYS A 58 8.39 -23.66 -4.27
N ILE A 59 8.80 -23.53 -5.53
CA ILE A 59 8.99 -22.22 -6.20
C ILE A 59 7.67 -21.44 -6.24
N SER A 60 6.56 -22.09 -6.62
CA SER A 60 5.25 -21.46 -6.66
C SER A 60 4.86 -20.91 -5.29
N ASP A 61 4.98 -21.73 -4.25
CA ASP A 61 4.66 -21.35 -2.87
C ASP A 61 5.58 -20.23 -2.36
N ARG A 62 6.88 -20.30 -2.63
CA ARG A 62 7.83 -19.25 -2.22
C ARG A 62 7.56 -17.93 -2.94
N ARG A 63 7.23 -17.95 -4.23
CA ARG A 63 6.88 -16.73 -4.96
C ARG A 63 5.66 -16.04 -4.36
N VAL A 64 4.61 -16.81 -4.02
CA VAL A 64 3.41 -16.28 -3.33
C VAL A 64 3.75 -15.66 -1.98
N ASN A 65 4.54 -16.35 -1.16
CA ASN A 65 4.89 -15.86 0.18
C ASN A 65 5.86 -14.67 0.15
N VAL A 66 6.88 -14.68 -0.71
CA VAL A 66 7.80 -13.55 -0.90
C VAL A 66 7.02 -12.33 -1.38
N SER A 67 6.14 -12.53 -2.34
CA SER A 67 5.28 -11.49 -2.89
C SER A 67 4.39 -10.84 -1.82
N ALA A 68 3.64 -11.65 -1.06
CA ALA A 68 2.82 -11.16 0.05
C ALA A 68 3.64 -10.42 1.12
N ALA A 69 4.89 -10.84 1.36
CA ALA A 69 5.75 -10.22 2.36
C ALA A 69 6.06 -8.73 2.06
N PHE A 70 6.04 -8.30 0.79
CA PHE A 70 6.19 -6.88 0.46
C PHE A 70 5.05 -6.03 1.01
N PHE A 71 3.80 -6.46 0.82
CA PHE A 71 2.63 -5.81 1.43
C PHE A 71 2.70 -5.83 2.97
N LEU A 72 3.07 -6.97 3.54
CA LEU A 72 3.13 -7.16 5.00
C LEU A 72 4.30 -6.43 5.66
N SER A 73 5.29 -5.99 4.88
CA SER A 73 6.49 -5.34 5.40
C SER A 73 6.15 -4.04 6.12
N ILE A 74 6.98 -3.71 7.12
CA ILE A 74 6.92 -2.41 7.81
C ILE A 74 6.99 -1.28 6.79
N GLU A 75 7.84 -1.42 5.76
CA GLU A 75 8.03 -0.40 4.75
C GLU A 75 6.73 -0.09 4.01
N PHE A 76 6.01 -1.09 3.51
CA PHE A 76 4.72 -0.87 2.86
C PHE A 76 3.67 -0.36 3.84
N GLN A 77 3.55 -0.99 5.02
CA GLN A 77 2.52 -0.63 6.01
C GLN A 77 2.66 0.81 6.52
N GLU A 78 3.88 1.33 6.58
CA GLU A 78 4.20 2.67 7.06
C GLU A 78 4.43 3.69 5.93
N THR A 79 4.36 3.27 4.67
CA THR A 79 4.34 4.16 3.49
C THR A 79 2.99 4.13 2.80
N GLY A 80 2.75 3.17 1.89
CA GLY A 80 1.48 3.02 1.16
C GLY A 80 0.29 2.79 2.10
N GLY A 81 0.46 1.96 3.13
CA GLY A 81 -0.55 1.76 4.17
C GLY A 81 -0.88 3.06 4.94
N PHE A 82 0.14 3.86 5.26
CA PHE A 82 -0.05 5.15 5.92
C PHE A 82 -0.81 6.15 5.04
N VAL A 83 -0.49 6.20 3.73
CA VAL A 83 -1.22 7.02 2.74
C VAL A 83 -2.70 6.62 2.71
N ILE A 84 -3.02 5.33 2.62
CA ILE A 84 -4.40 4.85 2.61
C ILE A 84 -5.13 5.26 3.89
N ARG A 85 -4.54 5.01 5.06
CA ARG A 85 -5.16 5.33 6.36
C ARG A 85 -5.40 6.82 6.55
N THR A 86 -4.42 7.66 6.23
CA THR A 86 -4.57 9.13 6.34
C THR A 86 -5.60 9.68 5.38
N GLN A 87 -5.66 9.21 4.13
CA GLN A 87 -6.71 9.58 3.18
C GLN A 87 -8.10 9.11 3.62
N ARG A 88 -8.20 7.94 4.25
CA ARG A 88 -9.45 7.46 4.87
C ARG A 88 -9.91 8.38 5.99
N VAL A 89 -9.02 8.76 6.91
CA VAL A 89 -9.38 9.68 8.00
C VAL A 89 -9.78 11.06 7.44
N ALA A 90 -8.97 11.61 6.56
CA ALA A 90 -9.16 12.96 6.03
C ALA A 90 -10.41 13.09 5.17
N PHE A 91 -10.71 12.11 4.32
CA PHE A 91 -11.70 12.27 3.26
C PHE A 91 -12.67 11.08 3.13
N GLY A 92 -12.68 10.15 4.09
CA GLY A 92 -13.56 8.99 4.06
C GLY A 92 -13.22 7.97 2.97
N ARG A 93 -12.00 8.01 2.43
CA ARG A 93 -11.57 7.14 1.32
C ARG A 93 -11.30 5.71 1.77
N GLN A 94 -12.36 4.90 1.87
CA GLN A 94 -12.25 3.50 2.28
C GLN A 94 -11.77 2.64 1.10
N SER A 95 -10.74 1.81 1.27
CA SER A 95 -10.25 0.96 0.16
C SER A 95 -11.34 0.06 -0.42
N ALA A 96 -12.27 -0.39 0.45
CA ALA A 96 -13.39 -1.25 0.07
C ALA A 96 -14.49 -0.57 -0.76
N ASP A 97 -14.52 0.76 -0.85
CA ASP A 97 -15.57 1.50 -1.53
C ASP A 97 -15.06 2.06 -2.88
N PRO A 98 -15.61 1.60 -4.02
CA PRO A 98 -15.18 2.07 -5.34
C PRO A 98 -15.46 3.54 -5.61
N THR A 99 -16.38 4.17 -4.88
CA THR A 99 -16.75 5.56 -5.10
C THR A 99 -15.83 6.55 -4.39
N SER A 100 -15.12 6.10 -3.35
CA SER A 100 -14.32 6.97 -2.48
C SER A 100 -12.85 6.59 -2.35
N ARG A 101 -12.46 5.33 -2.63
CA ARG A 101 -11.07 4.87 -2.46
C ARG A 101 -10.04 5.76 -3.14
N VAL A 102 -8.82 5.79 -2.59
CA VAL A 102 -7.70 6.58 -3.14
C VAL A 102 -7.36 6.09 -4.55
N PRO A 103 -7.50 6.91 -5.62
CA PRO A 103 -7.19 6.46 -6.98
C PRO A 103 -5.71 6.10 -7.17
N TYR A 104 -5.43 5.16 -8.07
CA TYR A 104 -4.09 4.62 -8.32
C TYR A 104 -3.01 5.71 -8.51
N LEU A 105 -3.25 6.69 -9.39
CA LEU A 105 -2.26 7.75 -9.66
C LEU A 105 -1.99 8.62 -8.43
N GLN A 106 -3.01 8.89 -7.62
CA GLN A 106 -2.83 9.59 -6.35
C GLN A 106 -2.04 8.72 -5.36
N PHE A 107 -2.41 7.44 -5.22
CA PHE A 107 -1.70 6.52 -4.35
C PHE A 107 -0.21 6.43 -4.68
N MET A 108 0.15 6.31 -5.96
CA MET A 108 1.54 6.23 -6.40
C MET A 108 2.33 7.51 -6.12
N ARG A 109 1.73 8.68 -6.33
CA ARG A 109 2.37 9.97 -6.05
C ARG A 109 2.59 10.14 -4.54
N ASP A 110 1.56 9.91 -3.75
CA ASP A 110 1.58 10.14 -2.31
C ASP A 110 2.49 9.12 -1.61
N THR A 111 2.49 7.86 -2.04
CA THR A 111 3.40 6.83 -1.51
C THR A 111 4.85 7.15 -1.84
N ARG A 112 5.14 7.67 -3.04
CA ARG A 112 6.49 8.13 -3.39
C ARG A 112 6.98 9.24 -2.46
N GLN A 113 6.10 10.16 -2.07
CA GLN A 113 6.45 11.21 -1.13
C GLN A 113 6.75 10.63 0.27
N VAL A 114 5.90 9.74 0.78
CA VAL A 114 6.09 9.17 2.13
C VAL A 114 7.31 8.25 2.18
N GLY A 115 7.55 7.46 1.13
CA GLY A 115 8.69 6.54 1.03
C GLY A 115 9.99 7.16 0.51
N ALA A 116 10.05 8.47 0.25
CA ALA A 116 11.21 9.11 -0.36
C ALA A 116 12.49 8.89 0.45
N GLY A 117 13.45 8.15 -0.12
CA GLY A 117 14.74 7.85 0.50
C GLY A 117 14.69 6.82 1.63
N VAL A 118 13.52 6.25 1.93
CA VAL A 118 13.35 5.28 3.01
C VAL A 118 13.82 3.90 2.53
N VAL A 119 14.71 3.29 3.31
CA VAL A 119 15.10 1.88 3.20
C VAL A 119 15.06 1.31 4.60
N VAL A 120 14.03 0.51 4.92
CA VAL A 120 13.86 -0.01 6.29
C VAL A 120 15.06 -0.88 6.68
N GLY A 121 15.57 -0.66 7.89
CA GLY A 121 16.75 -1.35 8.42
C GLY A 121 18.09 -0.64 8.19
N GLN A 122 18.12 0.42 7.36
CA GLN A 122 19.31 1.27 7.23
C GLN A 122 19.38 2.32 8.35
N PRO A 123 20.57 2.71 8.85
CA PRO A 123 20.68 3.73 9.90
C PRO A 123 19.90 5.01 9.56
N GLY A 124 19.05 5.47 10.49
CA GLY A 124 18.26 6.70 10.35
C GLY A 124 16.97 6.59 9.51
N PHE A 125 16.61 5.39 9.03
CA PHE A 125 15.39 5.18 8.24
C PHE A 125 14.13 5.61 8.98
N ASP A 126 14.07 5.37 10.29
CA ASP A 126 12.95 5.66 11.17
C ASP A 126 12.72 7.17 11.30
N THR A 127 13.79 7.92 11.53
CA THR A 127 13.74 9.39 11.62
C THR A 127 13.31 10.00 10.28
N LEU A 128 13.84 9.49 9.16
CA LEU A 128 13.46 9.95 7.82
C LEU A 128 11.99 9.64 7.51
N LEU A 129 11.54 8.41 7.80
CA LEU A 129 10.17 8.00 7.58
C LEU A 129 9.19 8.84 8.41
N GLU A 130 9.51 9.10 9.67
CA GLU A 130 8.68 9.94 10.54
C GLU A 130 8.63 11.40 10.06
N ALA A 131 9.74 11.93 9.54
CA ALA A 131 9.75 13.26 8.91
C ALA A 131 8.87 13.30 7.65
N ASN A 132 8.94 12.29 6.79
CA ASN A 132 8.13 12.20 5.57
C ASN A 132 6.64 12.09 5.90
N LYS A 133 6.25 11.24 6.86
CA LYS A 133 4.87 11.12 7.34
C LYS A 133 4.35 12.44 7.92
N GLN A 134 5.17 13.12 8.73
CA GLN A 134 4.82 14.41 9.31
C GLN A 134 4.55 15.45 8.22
N ALA A 135 5.42 15.53 7.21
CA ALA A 135 5.26 16.46 6.08
C ALA A 135 3.98 16.17 5.28
N TYR A 136 3.70 14.91 4.98
CA TYR A 136 2.48 14.51 4.27
C TYR A 136 1.21 14.83 5.07
N ALA A 137 1.19 14.49 6.36
CA ALA A 137 0.07 14.81 7.25
C ALA A 137 -0.17 16.32 7.39
N GLN A 138 0.90 17.11 7.47
CA GLN A 138 0.80 18.57 7.52
C GLN A 138 0.23 19.16 6.22
N GLN A 139 0.59 18.61 5.06
CA GLN A 139 0.00 19.04 3.78
C GLN A 139 -1.51 18.77 3.77
N ILE A 140 -1.95 17.59 4.19
CA ILE A 140 -3.38 17.24 4.28
C ILE A 140 -4.10 18.17 5.25
N VAL A 141 -3.59 18.38 6.47
CA VAL A 141 -4.28 19.19 7.49
C VAL A 141 -4.40 20.67 7.09
N ASN A 142 -3.48 21.16 6.25
CA ASN A 142 -3.52 22.52 5.70
C ASN A 142 -4.33 22.62 4.39
N ASP A 143 -4.80 21.51 3.83
CA ASP A 143 -5.59 21.50 2.60
C ASP A 143 -6.97 22.17 2.83
N PRO A 144 -7.44 23.06 1.92
CA PRO A 144 -8.75 23.70 2.06
C PRO A 144 -9.92 22.72 2.21
N ALA A 145 -9.89 21.58 1.53
CA ALA A 145 -10.94 20.56 1.65
C ALA A 145 -10.91 19.88 3.03
N PHE A 146 -9.72 19.68 3.61
CA PHE A 146 -9.60 19.19 4.99
C PHE A 146 -10.14 20.22 5.99
N LEU A 147 -9.73 21.49 5.84
CA LEU A 147 -10.18 22.57 6.72
C LEU A 147 -11.70 22.80 6.65
N ALA A 148 -12.31 22.62 5.47
CA ALA A 148 -13.75 22.69 5.30
C ALA A 148 -14.48 21.54 6.00
N ARG A 149 -13.91 20.33 6.01
CA ARG A 149 -14.49 19.15 6.65
C ARG A 149 -14.26 19.13 8.16
N PHE A 150 -13.15 19.69 8.62
CA PHE A 150 -12.77 19.76 10.03
C PHE A 150 -12.52 21.22 10.43
N PRO A 151 -13.56 21.97 10.82
CA PRO A 151 -13.39 23.31 11.35
C PRO A 151 -12.60 23.30 12.66
N ILE A 152 -12.17 24.48 13.11
CA ILE A 152 -11.47 24.61 14.40
C ILE A 152 -12.47 24.34 15.52
N THR A 153 -12.27 23.23 16.23
CA THR A 153 -13.09 22.77 17.36
C THR A 153 -12.18 22.34 18.52
N PRO A 154 -12.73 22.17 19.73
CA PRO A 154 -12.01 21.54 20.84
C PRO A 154 -11.46 20.16 20.48
N ALA A 155 -10.37 19.76 21.13
CA ALA A 155 -9.63 18.53 20.83
C ALA A 155 -10.52 17.27 20.75
N ALA A 156 -11.44 17.10 21.71
CA ALA A 156 -12.35 15.96 21.75
C ALA A 156 -13.28 15.92 20.51
N GLU A 157 -13.90 17.03 20.16
CA GLU A 157 -14.79 17.13 19.00
C GLU A 157 -14.03 16.93 17.69
N TYR A 158 -12.82 17.46 17.58
CA TYR A 158 -11.95 17.23 16.42
C TYR A 158 -11.61 15.74 16.26
N VAL A 159 -11.17 15.07 17.33
CA VAL A 159 -10.85 13.64 17.32
C VAL A 159 -12.06 12.79 16.96
N ASP A 160 -13.23 13.09 17.54
CA ASP A 160 -14.47 12.38 17.24
C ASP A 160 -14.88 12.53 15.77
N ALA A 161 -14.72 13.73 15.21
CA ALA A 161 -14.98 13.99 13.79
C ALA A 161 -14.01 13.21 12.88
N LEU A 162 -12.73 13.07 13.24
CA LEU A 162 -11.76 12.29 12.48
C LEU A 162 -12.13 10.80 12.43
N TYR A 163 -12.51 10.21 13.57
CA TYR A 163 -12.98 8.82 13.62
C TYR A 163 -14.29 8.61 12.87
N ALA A 164 -15.23 9.55 12.99
CA ALA A 164 -16.48 9.53 12.24
C ALA A 164 -16.23 9.59 10.72
N SER A 165 -15.30 10.44 10.27
CA SER A 165 -14.89 10.53 8.87
C SER A 165 -14.26 9.22 8.36
N ALA A 166 -13.46 8.56 9.21
CA ALA A 166 -12.88 7.26 8.90
C ALA A 166 -13.88 6.10 8.93
N ALA A 167 -15.12 6.34 9.39
CA ALA A 167 -16.16 5.34 9.60
C ALA A 167 -15.69 4.16 10.47
N VAL A 168 -15.01 4.45 11.58
CA VAL A 168 -14.60 3.44 12.59
C VAL A 168 -14.91 3.94 14.01
N ALA A 169 -15.19 3.02 14.92
CA ALA A 169 -15.41 3.32 16.32
C ALA A 169 -14.13 3.04 17.13
N PRO A 170 -13.46 4.07 17.70
CA PRO A 170 -12.24 3.87 18.47
C PRO A 170 -12.51 3.22 19.82
N THR A 171 -11.47 2.59 20.37
CA THR A 171 -11.44 2.30 21.81
C THR A 171 -11.32 3.60 22.62
N ALA A 172 -11.70 3.56 23.90
CA ALA A 172 -11.53 4.70 24.80
C ALA A 172 -10.06 5.15 24.92
N ALA A 173 -9.11 4.19 24.86
CA ALA A 173 -7.68 4.45 24.93
C ALA A 173 -7.16 5.17 23.67
N GLU A 174 -7.54 4.71 22.47
CA GLU A 174 -7.13 5.35 21.21
C GLU A 174 -7.70 6.77 21.11
N ARG A 175 -8.97 6.96 21.48
CA ARG A 175 -9.60 8.28 21.53
C ARG A 175 -8.83 9.21 22.48
N GLN A 176 -8.51 8.75 23.69
CA GLN A 176 -7.77 9.55 24.65
C GLN A 176 -6.34 9.85 24.18
N ALA A 177 -5.67 8.89 23.53
CA ALA A 177 -4.33 9.09 22.96
C ALA A 177 -4.34 10.20 21.90
N ALA A 178 -5.33 10.21 21.00
CA ALA A 178 -5.45 11.27 20.00
C ALA A 178 -5.76 12.65 20.60
N ILE A 179 -6.59 12.71 21.65
CA ILE A 179 -6.85 13.96 22.40
C ILE A 179 -5.57 14.45 23.08
N ASN A 180 -4.80 13.55 23.70
CA ASN A 180 -3.53 13.90 24.33
C ASN A 180 -2.50 14.37 23.28
N ALA A 181 -2.46 13.73 22.11
CA ALA A 181 -1.61 14.12 20.99
C ALA A 181 -1.96 15.52 20.45
N PHE A 182 -3.23 15.92 20.50
CA PHE A 182 -3.65 17.27 20.16
C PHE A 182 -2.95 18.34 21.02
N GLY A 183 -2.68 18.04 22.29
CA GLY A 183 -1.90 18.89 23.20
C GLY A 183 -2.39 20.34 23.24
N ALA A 184 -1.49 21.28 23.01
CA ALA A 184 -1.79 22.72 23.01
C ALA A 184 -2.62 23.21 21.81
N GLY A 185 -2.93 22.33 20.85
CA GLY A 185 -3.71 22.65 19.66
C GLY A 185 -2.91 23.34 18.55
N GLY A 186 -3.57 24.24 17.82
CA GLY A 186 -3.05 24.81 16.58
C GLY A 186 -2.80 23.74 15.50
N THR A 187 -2.09 24.12 14.43
CA THR A 187 -1.80 23.17 13.32
C THR A 187 -0.98 21.97 13.81
N ALA A 188 -0.01 22.17 14.70
CA ALA A 188 0.82 21.08 15.22
C ALA A 188 -0.01 20.03 15.98
N GLY A 189 -0.90 20.48 16.89
CA GLY A 189 -1.81 19.59 17.61
C GLY A 189 -2.78 18.86 16.70
N ARG A 190 -3.34 19.56 15.70
CA ARG A 190 -4.25 18.96 14.72
C ARG A 190 -3.55 17.87 13.90
N VAL A 191 -2.33 18.11 13.43
CA VAL A 191 -1.52 17.10 12.74
C VAL A 191 -1.22 15.91 13.64
N ALA A 192 -0.83 16.15 14.89
CA ALA A 192 -0.52 15.08 15.83
C ALA A 192 -1.74 14.19 16.15
N ALA A 193 -2.91 14.79 16.40
CA ALA A 193 -4.15 14.05 16.60
C ALA A 193 -4.61 13.31 15.34
N PHE A 194 -4.55 13.95 14.17
CA PHE A 194 -4.85 13.33 12.87
C PHE A 194 -4.00 12.08 12.63
N ARG A 195 -2.69 12.19 12.85
CA ARG A 195 -1.77 11.05 12.75
C ARG A 195 -2.09 9.97 13.78
N SER A 196 -2.35 10.34 15.04
CA SER A 196 -2.74 9.38 16.08
C SER A 196 -4.00 8.59 15.71
N VAL A 197 -4.99 9.22 15.07
CA VAL A 197 -6.19 8.53 14.57
C VAL A 197 -5.85 7.61 13.39
N ALA A 198 -5.09 8.13 12.41
CA ALA A 198 -4.63 7.36 11.25
C ALA A 198 -3.77 6.16 11.67
N ASP A 199 -3.11 6.27 12.82
CA ASP A 199 -2.26 5.25 13.40
C ASP A 199 -2.91 4.36 14.47
N SER A 200 -4.21 4.49 14.69
CA SER A 200 -4.93 3.61 15.61
C SER A 200 -4.99 2.15 15.12
N ASP A 201 -4.99 1.20 16.05
CA ASP A 201 -5.11 -0.23 15.74
C ASP A 201 -6.46 -0.54 15.10
N THR A 202 -7.51 0.12 15.59
CA THR A 202 -8.86 0.06 15.02
C THR A 202 -8.84 0.38 13.52
N LEU A 203 -8.17 1.47 13.12
CA LEU A 203 -8.10 1.85 11.71
C LEU A 203 -7.18 0.93 10.91
N ARG A 204 -6.02 0.54 11.47
CA ARG A 204 -5.12 -0.45 10.85
C ARG A 204 -5.88 -1.72 10.50
N GLN A 205 -6.63 -2.28 11.45
CA GLN A 205 -7.41 -3.49 11.25
C GLN A 205 -8.53 -3.30 10.22
N ALA A 206 -9.24 -2.16 10.28
CA ALA A 206 -10.32 -1.85 9.36
C ALA A 206 -9.85 -1.65 7.90
N GLU A 207 -8.59 -1.27 7.69
CA GLU A 207 -7.99 -1.14 6.35
C GLU A 207 -7.16 -2.33 5.92
N PHE A 208 -6.69 -3.19 6.84
CA PHE A 208 -5.68 -4.20 6.51
C PHE A 208 -6.08 -5.10 5.33
N ARG A 209 -7.27 -5.72 5.38
CA ARG A 209 -7.74 -6.59 4.29
C ARG A 209 -8.17 -5.82 3.04
N PRO A 210 -8.97 -4.73 3.14
CA PRO A 210 -9.29 -3.91 1.98
C PRO A 210 -8.06 -3.38 1.23
N SER A 211 -7.10 -2.81 1.96
CA SER A 211 -5.86 -2.30 1.37
C SER A 211 -4.97 -3.40 0.80
N PHE A 212 -5.00 -4.62 1.36
CA PHE A 212 -4.29 -5.77 0.77
C PHE A 212 -4.84 -6.09 -0.61
N VAL A 213 -6.17 -6.25 -0.75
CA VAL A 213 -6.78 -6.47 -2.07
C VAL A 213 -6.47 -5.31 -3.01
N LEU A 214 -6.55 -4.06 -2.54
CA LEU A 214 -6.24 -2.88 -3.36
C LEU A 214 -4.80 -2.88 -3.86
N SER A 215 -3.86 -3.33 -3.02
CA SER A 215 -2.44 -3.43 -3.38
C SER A 215 -2.18 -4.43 -4.50
N GLU A 216 -3.02 -5.46 -4.67
CA GLU A 216 -2.91 -6.38 -5.80
C GLU A 216 -3.17 -5.65 -7.13
N TYR A 217 -4.21 -4.82 -7.19
CA TYR A 217 -4.52 -4.01 -8.37
C TYR A 217 -3.45 -2.93 -8.63
N TYR A 218 -2.94 -2.28 -7.58
CA TYR A 218 -1.99 -1.18 -7.72
C TYR A 218 -0.55 -1.65 -7.97
N GLY A 219 -0.15 -2.74 -7.32
CA GLY A 219 1.15 -3.37 -7.50
C GLY A 219 1.22 -4.11 -8.83
N TYR A 220 0.35 -5.10 -9.06
CA TYR A 220 0.44 -5.95 -10.24
C TYR A 220 -0.17 -5.32 -11.48
N LEU A 221 -1.38 -4.77 -11.38
CA LEU A 221 -2.15 -4.37 -12.57
C LEU A 221 -1.94 -2.89 -12.93
N ARG A 222 -1.35 -2.10 -12.01
CA ARG A 222 -1.01 -0.67 -12.21
C ARG A 222 -2.23 0.17 -12.62
N ARG A 223 -3.42 -0.15 -12.10
CA ARG A 223 -4.69 0.53 -12.43
C ARG A 223 -5.69 0.49 -11.27
N ASN A 224 -6.77 1.27 -11.37
CA ASN A 224 -7.92 1.09 -10.47
C ASN A 224 -8.65 -0.21 -10.75
N PRO A 225 -9.24 -0.86 -9.72
CA PRO A 225 -10.08 -2.04 -9.94
C PRO A 225 -11.21 -1.82 -10.96
N THR A 226 -11.74 -0.59 -11.00
CA THR A 226 -12.83 -0.18 -11.89
C THR A 226 -12.38 0.31 -13.27
N ASP A 227 -11.08 0.43 -13.52
CA ASP A 227 -10.57 0.82 -14.85
C ASP A 227 -10.80 -0.32 -15.86
N ALA A 228 -10.57 -0.03 -17.14
CA ALA A 228 -10.49 -1.07 -18.16
C ALA A 228 -9.47 -2.15 -17.74
N PRO A 229 -9.71 -3.44 -18.04
CA PRO A 229 -10.79 -3.96 -18.89
C PRO A 229 -12.13 -4.21 -18.15
N ASP A 230 -12.18 -4.06 -16.84
CA ASP A 230 -13.31 -4.54 -16.03
C ASP A 230 -14.51 -3.57 -16.03
N PHE A 231 -14.25 -2.25 -15.95
CA PHE A 231 -15.29 -1.20 -15.86
C PHE A 231 -16.27 -1.37 -14.68
N ASN A 232 -15.93 -2.19 -13.68
CA ASN A 232 -16.76 -2.46 -12.50
C ASN A 232 -15.88 -2.94 -11.33
N ASP A 233 -16.45 -3.05 -10.13
CA ASP A 233 -15.71 -3.40 -8.91
C ASP A 233 -15.84 -4.89 -8.49
N SER A 234 -16.45 -5.72 -9.31
CA SER A 234 -16.83 -7.09 -8.92
C SER A 234 -15.62 -7.95 -8.57
N GLY A 235 -14.51 -7.80 -9.30
CA GLY A 235 -13.27 -8.52 -9.01
C GLY A 235 -12.70 -8.18 -7.64
N TYR A 236 -12.65 -6.89 -7.29
CA TYR A 236 -12.18 -6.43 -5.99
C TYR A 236 -13.07 -6.98 -4.87
N GLN A 237 -14.39 -6.88 -5.02
CA GLN A 237 -15.33 -7.37 -4.01
C GLN A 237 -15.29 -8.90 -3.86
N PHE A 238 -15.07 -9.63 -4.97
CA PHE A 238 -14.85 -11.07 -4.93
C PHE A 238 -13.63 -11.42 -4.08
N TRP A 239 -12.48 -10.78 -4.32
CA TRP A 239 -11.25 -11.07 -3.57
C TRP A 239 -11.36 -10.66 -2.11
N LEU A 240 -11.98 -9.51 -1.81
CA LEU A 240 -12.22 -9.09 -0.43
C LEU A 240 -13.13 -10.09 0.30
N SER A 241 -14.20 -10.56 -0.34
CA SER A 241 -15.08 -11.59 0.22
C SER A 241 -14.34 -12.91 0.48
N LYS A 242 -13.56 -13.39 -0.48
CA LYS A 242 -12.77 -14.62 -0.36
C LYS A 242 -11.70 -14.51 0.74
N LEU A 243 -11.00 -13.38 0.80
CA LEU A 243 -10.01 -13.13 1.84
C LEU A 243 -10.65 -13.09 3.24
N ASN A 244 -11.85 -12.49 3.37
CA ASN A 244 -12.61 -12.50 4.61
C ASN A 244 -13.08 -13.91 5.01
N GLN A 245 -13.53 -14.72 4.05
CA GLN A 245 -13.92 -16.11 4.29
C GLN A 245 -12.78 -16.93 4.92
N PHE A 246 -11.54 -16.69 4.49
CA PHE A 246 -10.35 -17.35 5.02
C PHE A 246 -9.65 -16.55 6.12
N ASN A 247 -10.36 -15.61 6.77
CA ASN A 247 -9.85 -14.82 7.89
C ASN A 247 -8.55 -14.03 7.60
N GLY A 248 -8.34 -13.62 6.35
CA GLY A 248 -7.12 -12.92 5.93
C GLY A 248 -6.00 -13.83 5.42
N ASP A 249 -6.20 -15.15 5.40
CA ASP A 249 -5.22 -16.10 4.88
C ASP A 249 -5.20 -16.03 3.34
N PHE A 250 -4.21 -15.31 2.80
CA PHE A 250 -4.04 -15.11 1.36
C PHE A 250 -3.66 -16.39 0.61
N ASN A 251 -3.05 -17.37 1.31
CA ASN A 251 -2.71 -18.67 0.71
C ASN A 251 -3.99 -19.48 0.48
N LYS A 252 -4.86 -19.58 1.50
CA LYS A 252 -6.17 -20.25 1.34
C LYS A 252 -7.10 -19.50 0.40
N ALA A 253 -7.03 -18.18 0.37
CA ALA A 253 -7.76 -17.37 -0.60
C ALA A 253 -7.19 -17.51 -2.02
N GLU A 254 -5.98 -18.06 -2.19
CA GLU A 254 -5.22 -18.10 -3.46
C GLU A 254 -5.10 -16.74 -4.16
N MET A 255 -5.23 -15.64 -3.41
CA MET A 255 -5.39 -14.29 -3.96
C MET A 255 -4.10 -13.86 -4.67
N VAL A 256 -3.00 -13.77 -3.92
CA VAL A 256 -1.69 -13.35 -4.45
C VAL A 256 -1.27 -14.25 -5.61
N LYS A 257 -1.47 -15.57 -5.48
CA LYS A 257 -1.20 -16.53 -6.55
C LYS A 257 -1.95 -16.17 -7.84
N ALA A 258 -3.25 -15.90 -7.75
CA ALA A 258 -4.07 -15.57 -8.90
C ALA A 258 -3.60 -14.29 -9.62
N PHE A 259 -3.15 -13.27 -8.89
CA PHE A 259 -2.61 -12.05 -9.51
C PHE A 259 -1.25 -12.28 -10.17
N ILE A 260 -0.31 -12.95 -9.50
CA ILE A 260 1.05 -13.17 -10.06
C ILE A 260 1.07 -14.10 -11.29
N VAL A 261 0.08 -14.98 -11.45
CA VAL A 261 -0.05 -15.82 -12.66
C VAL A 261 -1.04 -15.26 -13.68
N SER A 262 -1.67 -14.12 -13.39
CA SER A 262 -2.67 -13.53 -14.29
C SER A 262 -2.05 -13.14 -15.62
N GLN A 263 -2.82 -13.28 -16.70
CA GLN A 263 -2.40 -12.83 -18.03
C GLN A 263 -2.09 -11.34 -18.06
N GLU A 264 -2.85 -10.54 -17.31
CA GLU A 264 -2.67 -9.10 -17.24
C GLU A 264 -1.33 -8.72 -16.59
N TYR A 265 -0.97 -9.33 -15.46
CA TYR A 265 0.32 -9.07 -14.82
C TYR A 265 1.49 -9.56 -15.70
N ARG A 266 1.42 -10.80 -16.19
CA ARG A 266 2.49 -11.38 -17.03
C ARG A 266 2.65 -10.62 -18.35
N GLY A 267 1.54 -10.14 -18.91
CA GLY A 267 1.50 -9.31 -20.11
C GLY A 267 2.25 -7.99 -20.01
N ARG A 268 2.59 -7.52 -18.80
CA ARG A 268 3.44 -6.33 -18.61
C ARG A 268 4.90 -6.54 -19.04
N PHE A 269 5.37 -7.78 -19.10
CA PHE A 269 6.79 -8.10 -19.26
C PHE A 269 7.08 -8.92 -20.51
N GLY A 270 6.07 -9.51 -21.14
CA GLY A 270 6.21 -10.36 -22.32
C GLY A 270 4.93 -11.12 -22.62
N GLN A 271 4.99 -12.07 -23.55
CA GLN A 271 3.85 -12.96 -23.81
C GLN A 271 3.47 -13.73 -22.52
N PRO A 272 2.18 -13.77 -22.13
CA PRO A 272 1.72 -14.45 -20.91
C PRO A 272 1.98 -15.95 -20.90
#